data_AF-A0A1C6MJ69-F1
#
_entry.id   AF-A0A1C6MJ69-F1
#
_cell.length_a   1.000
_cell.length_b   1.000
_cell.length_c   1.000
_cell.angle_alpha   90.00
_cell.angle_beta   90.00
_cell.angle_gamma   90.00
#
_symmetry.space_group_name_H-M   'P 1'
#
loop_
_entity.id
_entity.type
_entity.pdbx_description
1 polymer ?
#
loop_
_entity_poly.entity_id
_entity_poly.type
_entity_poly.pdbx_seq_one_letter_code
_entity_poly.pdbx_strand_id
1 'polypeptide(L)'
;MSTTLAAGTSLDFTLAQQLTVIALCALTAYISHMALAVFNDGVRPFLLDFIQGRTTRSATTAVSFGLSAGFIFGLGAPMALSTGVLNPWLVFLPTDILGMLSPKKWLAPILGAAWGAVVVFGLNGANNVAHDLPVDFLTAMQQMSTPILFLFTLFPVLAITKQFGRKWGGVAGALELVLVVMTMKLWPNMFAGALAMAAGVLMLIGLAVSKDVGQRRADRAAGVVEEVPQQDDPMASLFSASAARLRRYLPLFMVLGAGVCVLAQMHIFGGGEATSFLIAKGQYSEAAQVDFYRVFGFIPLIATTALASGAYGIAGFTLVYPIGYLMPNPFLAAVVGAVVFAVEVLALSWIGRILGKLPSVRDSSEHLRSAIGDTLQLAILFGSLMAANAMGGGLGILVVGGLYLLNEAMGRPVVRMAAAPAAVIVGGIVLNILYWLDLFTPLKG
;
A
#
# COMPACT_ATOMS: atom_id res chain seq x y z
N MET A 1 17.14 -23.23 -1.18
CA MET A 1 18.33 -22.60 -0.57
C MET A 1 17.85 -21.46 0.29
N SER A 2 18.35 -21.39 1.53
CA SER A 2 17.84 -20.59 2.65
C SER A 2 17.34 -19.19 2.25
N THR A 3 16.02 -18.98 2.34
CA THR A 3 15.34 -17.68 2.24
C THR A 3 15.39 -16.97 3.58
N THR A 4 16.58 -16.83 4.16
CA THR A 4 16.76 -16.04 5.38
C THR A 4 16.64 -14.57 4.98
N LEU A 5 15.70 -13.86 5.62
CA LEU A 5 15.60 -12.41 5.48
C LEU A 5 16.91 -11.78 5.95
N ALA A 6 17.40 -10.78 5.23
CA ALA A 6 18.62 -10.05 5.59
C ALA A 6 18.38 -9.10 6.77
N ALA A 7 17.13 -8.69 6.99
CA ALA A 7 16.69 -8.08 8.23
C ALA A 7 16.71 -9.14 9.32
N GLY A 8 17.66 -9.00 10.25
CA GLY A 8 17.67 -9.77 11.49
C GLY A 8 16.31 -9.69 12.18
N THR A 9 15.99 -10.74 12.89
CA THR A 9 14.83 -11.00 13.74
C THR A 9 14.61 -9.96 14.86
N SER A 10 15.15 -8.74 14.76
CA SER A 10 14.94 -7.65 15.72
C SER A 10 14.53 -6.34 15.04
N LEU A 11 13.39 -5.81 15.48
CA LEU A 11 12.90 -4.47 15.17
C LEU A 11 13.68 -3.40 15.96
N ASP A 12 15.01 -3.43 15.85
CA ASP A 12 15.91 -2.51 16.55
C ASP A 12 16.15 -1.26 15.71
N PHE A 13 15.17 -0.36 15.72
CA PHE A 13 15.32 0.94 15.09
C PHE A 13 16.36 1.79 15.83
N THR A 14 17.30 2.38 15.08
CA THR A 14 18.22 3.39 15.60
C THR A 14 17.45 4.61 16.10
N LEU A 15 18.02 5.38 17.04
CA LEU A 15 17.37 6.59 17.56
C LEU A 15 16.91 7.55 16.44
N ALA A 16 17.70 7.69 15.37
CA ALA A 16 17.34 8.51 14.22
C ALA A 16 16.10 7.98 13.48
N GLN A 17 16.02 6.67 13.26
CA GLN A 17 14.86 6.00 12.66
C GLN A 17 13.61 6.15 13.54
N GLN A 18 13.74 5.93 14.85
CA GLN A 18 12.66 6.09 15.83
C GLN A 18 12.08 7.51 15.79
N LEU A 19 12.95 8.52 15.89
CA LEU A 19 12.55 9.92 15.85
C LEU A 19 11.91 10.30 14.51
N THR A 20 12.40 9.73 13.40
CA THR A 20 11.84 9.97 12.06
C THR A 20 10.42 9.42 11.96
N VAL A 21 10.16 8.20 12.45
CA VAL A 21 8.82 7.62 12.47
C VAL A 21 7.88 8.46 13.34
N ILE A 22 8.30 8.82 14.55
CA ILE A 22 7.50 9.64 15.48
C ILE A 22 7.18 11.01 14.88
N ALA A 23 8.17 11.69 14.31
CA ALA A 23 8.00 13.00 13.69
C ALA A 23 7.09 12.94 12.45
N LEU A 24 7.24 11.90 11.63
CA LEU A 24 6.39 11.71 10.46
C LEU A 24 4.94 11.43 10.86
N CYS A 25 4.70 10.59 11.87
CA CYS A 25 3.35 10.34 12.39
C CYS A 25 2.70 11.62 12.97
N ALA A 26 3.50 12.47 13.63
CA ALA A 26 3.03 13.76 14.11
C ALA A 26 2.59 14.67 12.96
N LEU A 27 3.40 14.72 11.90
CA LEU A 27 3.13 15.51 10.71
C LEU A 27 1.89 15.02 9.97
N THR A 28 1.76 13.71 9.74
CA THR A 28 0.61 13.13 9.05
C THR A 28 -0.68 13.37 9.83
N ALA A 29 -0.68 13.16 11.15
CA ALA A 29 -1.85 13.46 11.99
C ALA A 29 -2.24 14.95 11.93
N TYR A 30 -1.26 15.87 11.90
CA TYR A 30 -1.52 17.30 11.74
C TYR A 30 -2.15 17.63 10.37
N ILE A 31 -1.63 17.05 9.28
CA ILE A 31 -2.13 17.25 7.93
C ILE A 31 -3.56 16.67 7.78
N SER A 32 -3.81 15.49 8.33
CA SER A 32 -5.14 14.87 8.35
C SER A 32 -6.12 15.68 9.19
N HIS A 33 -5.69 16.27 10.32
CA HIS A 33 -6.53 17.18 11.12
C HIS A 33 -7.03 18.40 10.33
N MET A 34 -6.20 18.93 9.43
CA MET A 34 -6.53 20.03 8.53
C MET A 34 -7.35 19.59 7.29
N ALA A 35 -7.69 18.31 7.18
CA ALA A 35 -8.32 17.70 6.01
C ALA A 35 -7.59 18.04 4.71
N LEU A 36 -6.25 18.09 4.75
CA LEU A 36 -5.39 18.40 3.59
C LEU A 36 -4.89 17.15 2.88
N ALA A 37 -4.64 16.07 3.62
CA ALA A 37 -4.27 14.79 3.06
C ALA A 37 -4.74 13.65 3.96
N VAL A 38 -5.01 12.49 3.37
CA VAL A 38 -5.20 11.22 4.07
C VAL A 38 -4.53 10.11 3.26
N PHE A 39 -4.09 9.06 3.95
CA PHE A 39 -3.56 7.88 3.29
C PHE A 39 -4.69 7.00 2.76
N ASN A 40 -5.79 6.85 3.50
CA ASN A 40 -6.92 6.05 3.02
C ASN A 40 -7.65 6.72 1.85
N ASP A 41 -7.47 6.16 0.65
CA ASP A 41 -8.12 6.62 -0.57
C ASP A 41 -9.64 6.70 -0.45
N GLY A 42 -10.27 5.76 0.28
CA GLY A 42 -11.71 5.70 0.49
C GLY A 42 -12.25 6.81 1.39
N VAL A 43 -11.39 7.48 2.17
CA VAL A 43 -11.78 8.58 3.07
C VAL A 43 -11.80 9.92 2.34
N ARG A 44 -10.98 10.09 1.28
CA ARG A 44 -10.87 11.37 0.55
C ARG A 44 -12.20 11.96 0.08
N PRO A 45 -13.14 11.21 -0.50
CA PRO A 45 -14.42 11.78 -0.91
C PRO A 45 -15.21 12.41 0.25
N PHE A 46 -15.17 11.79 1.43
CA PHE A 46 -15.87 12.28 2.63
C PHE A 46 -15.21 13.51 3.26
N LEU A 47 -13.94 13.78 2.94
CA LEU A 47 -13.30 15.02 3.37
C LEU A 47 -13.95 16.23 2.70
N LEU A 48 -14.43 16.10 1.45
CA LEU A 48 -15.12 17.20 0.77
C LEU A 48 -16.33 17.66 1.59
N ASP A 49 -17.16 16.72 2.04
CA ASP A 49 -18.34 17.02 2.85
C ASP A 49 -17.97 17.65 4.19
N PHE A 50 -16.87 17.20 4.80
CA PHE A 50 -16.34 17.81 6.02
C PHE A 50 -15.85 19.24 5.78
N ILE A 51 -15.13 19.47 4.69
CA ILE A 51 -14.62 20.79 4.27
C ILE A 51 -15.77 21.76 4.01
N GLN A 52 -16.87 21.28 3.42
CA GLN A 52 -18.07 22.07 3.14
C GLN A 52 -19.00 22.22 4.35
N GLY A 53 -18.66 21.63 5.50
CA GLY A 53 -19.46 21.71 6.73
C GLY A 53 -20.73 20.86 6.71
N ARG A 54 -20.86 19.90 5.79
CA ARG A 54 -22.00 18.98 5.68
C ARG A 54 -21.93 17.81 6.67
N THR A 55 -20.73 17.47 7.14
CA THR A 55 -20.51 16.43 8.15
C THR A 55 -19.77 16.96 9.36
N THR A 56 -19.91 16.27 10.48
CA THR A 56 -19.15 16.58 11.70
C THR A 56 -17.83 15.81 11.72
N ARG A 57 -16.86 16.34 12.48
CA ARG A 57 -15.56 15.69 12.68
C ARG A 57 -15.69 14.25 13.21
N SER A 58 -16.62 14.03 14.14
CA SER A 58 -16.89 12.70 14.70
C SER A 58 -17.41 11.72 13.64
N ALA A 59 -18.38 12.15 12.81
CA ALA A 59 -18.92 11.32 11.73
C ALA A 59 -17.84 10.96 10.70
N THR A 60 -17.02 11.92 10.26
CA THR A 60 -15.93 11.67 9.31
C THR A 60 -14.86 10.76 9.93
N THR A 61 -14.59 10.88 11.24
CA THR A 61 -13.67 9.99 11.95
C THR A 61 -14.21 8.56 12.03
N ALA A 62 -15.50 8.38 12.28
CA ALA A 62 -16.12 7.05 12.32
C ALA A 62 -16.03 6.34 10.97
N VAL A 63 -16.26 7.05 9.86
CA VAL A 63 -16.04 6.52 8.50
C VAL A 63 -14.58 6.15 8.28
N SER A 64 -13.65 7.03 8.66
CA SER A 64 -12.21 6.76 8.54
C SER A 64 -11.77 5.54 9.35
N PHE A 65 -12.30 5.38 10.56
CA PHE A 65 -12.03 4.22 11.41
C PHE A 65 -12.58 2.94 10.77
N GLY A 66 -13.85 2.94 10.35
CA GLY A 66 -14.49 1.78 9.73
C GLY A 66 -13.79 1.29 8.46
N LEU A 67 -13.31 2.21 7.62
CA LEU A 67 -12.57 1.88 6.39
C LEU A 67 -11.12 1.42 6.62
N SER A 68 -10.55 1.69 7.80
CA SER A 68 -9.11 1.51 8.05
C SER A 68 -8.79 0.43 9.08
N ALA A 69 -9.67 0.21 10.07
CA ALA A 69 -9.39 -0.67 11.22
C ALA A 69 -8.98 -2.09 10.81
N GLY A 70 -9.67 -2.68 9.82
CA GLY A 70 -9.32 -3.99 9.30
C GLY A 70 -7.89 -4.05 8.73
N PHE A 71 -7.48 -3.02 7.97
CA PHE A 71 -6.13 -2.94 7.43
C PHE A 71 -5.07 -2.69 8.49
N ILE A 72 -5.34 -1.86 9.50
CA ILE A 72 -4.39 -1.55 10.58
C ILE A 72 -4.03 -2.83 11.35
N PHE A 73 -5.05 -3.51 11.87
CA PHE A 73 -4.84 -4.62 12.80
C PHE A 73 -4.65 -5.97 12.11
N GLY A 74 -5.27 -6.19 10.95
CA GLY A 74 -5.19 -7.49 10.28
C GLY A 74 -4.24 -7.56 9.09
N LEU A 75 -3.70 -6.44 8.62
CA LEU A 75 -2.66 -6.44 7.57
C LEU A 75 -1.40 -5.71 8.04
N GLY A 76 -1.53 -4.49 8.53
CA GLY A 76 -0.42 -3.61 8.90
C GLY A 76 0.45 -4.18 10.02
N ALA A 77 -0.12 -4.43 11.20
CA ALA A 77 0.64 -4.98 12.32
C ALA A 77 1.22 -6.38 12.01
N PRO A 78 0.45 -7.35 11.46
CA PRO A 78 0.98 -8.67 11.11
C PRO A 78 2.14 -8.60 10.11
N MET A 79 2.04 -7.76 9.07
CA MET A 79 3.10 -7.61 8.08
C MET A 79 4.35 -6.93 8.63
N ALA A 80 4.19 -5.94 9.52
CA ALA A 80 5.33 -5.28 10.14
C ALA A 80 6.11 -6.24 11.05
N LEU A 81 5.40 -7.08 11.81
CA LEU A 81 6.01 -8.09 12.67
C LEU A 81 6.67 -9.21 11.86
N SER A 82 6.07 -9.64 10.75
CA SER A 82 6.62 -10.74 9.94
C SER A 82 7.85 -10.34 9.11
N THR A 83 7.93 -9.07 8.70
CA THR A 83 9.02 -8.59 7.84
C THR A 83 10.08 -7.79 8.58
N GLY A 84 9.79 -7.29 9.77
CA GLY A 84 10.62 -6.28 10.44
C GLY A 84 10.58 -4.89 9.76
N VAL A 85 9.72 -4.71 8.76
CA VAL A 85 9.62 -3.49 7.94
C VAL A 85 8.27 -2.83 8.16
N LEU A 86 8.27 -1.55 8.53
CA LEU A 86 7.06 -0.75 8.68
C LEU A 86 6.32 -0.62 7.35
N ASN A 87 5.02 -0.36 7.43
CA ASN A 87 4.18 -0.25 6.25
C ASN A 87 3.15 0.88 6.43
N PRO A 88 2.52 1.35 5.34
CA PRO A 88 1.68 2.53 5.38
C PRO A 88 0.39 2.28 6.17
N TRP A 89 -0.09 1.03 6.21
CA TRP A 89 -1.31 0.67 6.93
C TRP A 89 -1.13 0.80 8.45
N LEU A 90 0.05 0.47 8.97
CA LEU A 90 0.34 0.60 10.39
C LEU A 90 0.72 2.03 10.79
N VAL A 91 1.39 2.77 9.90
CA VAL A 91 1.91 4.11 10.21
C VAL A 91 0.88 5.20 9.91
N PHE A 92 0.33 5.22 8.69
CA PHE A 92 -0.45 6.37 8.22
C PHE A 92 -1.95 6.26 8.49
N LEU A 93 -2.55 5.07 8.35
CA LEU A 93 -4.00 4.92 8.61
C LEU A 93 -4.41 5.31 10.05
N PRO A 94 -3.66 4.95 11.11
CA PRO A 94 -4.01 5.39 12.46
C PRO A 94 -3.83 6.90 12.61
N THR A 95 -2.82 7.50 11.97
CA THR A 95 -2.63 8.96 12.01
C THR A 95 -3.72 9.72 11.27
N ASP A 96 -4.33 9.14 10.23
CA ASP A 96 -5.54 9.68 9.61
C ASP A 96 -6.68 9.76 10.63
N ILE A 97 -6.95 8.65 11.32
CA ILE A 97 -8.01 8.56 12.32
C ILE A 97 -7.74 9.52 13.47
N LEU A 98 -6.52 9.52 14.03
CA LEU A 98 -6.15 10.36 15.18
C LEU A 98 -6.13 11.85 14.82
N GLY A 99 -5.67 12.20 13.62
CA GLY A 99 -5.73 13.56 13.10
C GLY A 99 -7.16 14.04 12.93
N MET A 100 -8.01 13.22 12.32
CA MET A 100 -9.43 13.53 12.16
C MET A 100 -10.16 13.59 13.50
N LEU A 101 -9.88 12.67 14.44
CA LEU A 101 -10.49 12.65 15.78
C LEU A 101 -10.13 13.89 16.59
N SER A 102 -8.91 14.40 16.43
CA SER A 102 -8.40 15.46 17.29
C SER A 102 -9.26 16.74 17.22
N PRO A 103 -9.75 17.27 18.36
CA PRO A 103 -10.52 18.50 18.40
C PRO A 103 -9.67 19.75 18.19
N LYS A 104 -8.36 19.70 18.49
CA LYS A 104 -7.46 20.86 18.47
C LYS A 104 -6.26 20.60 17.55
N LYS A 105 -5.89 21.62 16.78
CA LYS A 105 -4.75 21.59 15.84
C LYS A 105 -3.40 21.21 16.47
N TRP A 106 -3.16 21.55 17.73
CA TRP A 106 -1.92 21.21 18.43
C TRP A 106 -1.94 19.82 19.07
N LEU A 107 -3.13 19.27 19.32
CA LEU A 107 -3.27 17.93 19.91
C LEU A 107 -3.11 16.83 18.85
N ALA A 108 -3.46 17.12 17.60
CA ALA A 108 -3.30 16.18 16.48
C ALA A 108 -1.85 15.66 16.33
N PRO A 109 -0.80 16.51 16.25
CA PRO A 109 0.57 16.02 16.15
C PRO A 109 1.03 15.25 17.39
N ILE A 110 0.51 15.58 18.59
CA ILE A 110 0.84 14.83 19.82
C ILE A 110 0.27 13.41 19.76
N LEU A 111 -1.00 13.26 19.32
CA LEU A 111 -1.61 11.94 19.15
C LEU A 111 -0.90 11.13 18.06
N GLY A 112 -0.53 11.78 16.95
CA GLY A 112 0.29 11.16 15.91
C GLY A 112 1.65 10.70 16.42
N ALA A 113 2.38 11.57 17.12
CA ALA A 113 3.67 11.24 17.73
C ALA A 113 3.55 10.07 18.73
N ALA A 114 2.51 10.08 19.58
CA ALA A 114 2.23 9.01 20.52
C ALA A 114 2.01 7.68 19.80
N TRP A 115 1.26 7.67 18.68
CA TRP A 115 1.10 6.47 17.87
C TRP A 115 2.44 6.01 17.25
N GLY A 116 3.24 6.93 16.70
CA GLY A 116 4.57 6.60 16.20
C GLY A 116 5.46 5.96 17.26
N ALA A 117 5.39 6.44 18.50
CA ALA A 117 6.11 5.85 19.62
C ALA A 117 5.56 4.45 19.97
N VAL A 118 4.24 4.26 19.98
CA VAL A 118 3.62 2.94 20.17
C VAL A 118 4.07 1.96 19.10
N VAL A 119 4.14 2.37 17.83
CA VAL A 119 4.61 1.50 16.74
C VAL A 119 6.08 1.14 16.94
N VAL A 120 6.94 2.11 17.18
CA VAL A 120 8.39 1.89 17.34
C VAL A 120 8.71 1.01 18.55
N PHE A 121 8.19 1.35 19.73
CA PHE A 121 8.50 0.63 20.96
C PHE A 121 7.65 -0.63 21.14
N GLY A 122 6.37 -0.58 20.72
CA GLY A 122 5.44 -1.69 20.84
C GLY A 122 5.76 -2.84 19.88
N LEU A 123 6.22 -2.57 18.65
CA LEU A 123 6.64 -3.63 17.74
C LEU A 123 7.89 -4.34 18.26
N ASN A 124 8.89 -3.62 18.79
CA ASN A 124 10.08 -4.23 19.37
C ASN A 124 9.73 -5.10 20.59
N GLY A 125 8.90 -4.58 21.51
CA GLY A 125 8.41 -5.34 22.65
C GLY A 125 7.62 -6.60 22.24
N ALA A 126 6.70 -6.48 21.27
CA ALA A 126 5.93 -7.60 20.78
C ALA A 126 6.79 -8.66 20.08
N ASN A 127 7.81 -8.22 19.34
CA ASN A 127 8.74 -9.11 18.65
C ASN A 127 9.55 -9.97 19.64
N ASN A 128 10.09 -9.37 20.70
CA ASN A 128 10.86 -10.08 21.71
C ASN A 128 9.99 -11.11 22.44
N VAL A 129 8.80 -10.71 22.89
CA VAL A 129 7.86 -11.61 23.57
C VAL A 129 7.45 -12.77 22.66
N ALA A 130 7.23 -12.52 21.37
CA ALA A 130 6.77 -13.55 20.45
C ALA A 130 7.85 -14.61 20.12
N HIS A 131 9.13 -14.23 20.10
CA HIS A 131 10.22 -15.19 19.91
C HIS A 131 10.51 -16.05 21.15
N ASP A 132 10.17 -15.56 22.34
CA ASP A 132 10.28 -16.33 23.58
C ASP A 132 9.16 -17.38 23.75
N LEU A 133 8.15 -17.36 22.87
CA LEU A 133 7.04 -18.30 22.92
C LEU A 133 7.42 -19.68 22.35
N PRO A 134 6.91 -20.79 22.92
CA PRO A 134 7.11 -22.14 22.42
C PRO A 134 6.76 -22.35 20.94
N VAL A 135 5.76 -21.62 20.44
CA VAL A 135 5.42 -21.55 19.01
C VAL A 135 5.74 -20.15 18.50
N ASP A 136 6.85 -20.04 17.78
CA ASP A 136 7.28 -18.82 17.11
C ASP A 136 6.45 -18.59 15.83
N PHE A 137 5.31 -17.94 16.02
CA PHE A 137 4.42 -17.60 14.91
C PHE A 137 4.97 -16.48 14.02
N LEU A 138 5.91 -15.65 14.49
CA LEU A 138 6.49 -14.57 13.68
C LEU A 138 7.42 -15.13 12.62
N THR A 139 8.30 -16.07 12.99
CA THR A 139 9.15 -16.78 12.04
C THR A 139 8.30 -17.56 11.05
N ALA A 140 7.22 -18.21 11.50
CA ALA A 140 6.30 -18.91 10.61
C ALA A 140 5.61 -17.98 9.60
N MET A 141 5.26 -16.74 9.99
CA MET A 141 4.66 -15.76 9.08
C MET A 141 5.58 -15.34 7.94
N GLN A 142 6.89 -15.53 8.04
CA GLN A 142 7.82 -15.27 6.93
C GLN A 142 7.54 -16.18 5.72
N GLN A 143 6.86 -17.32 5.92
CA GLN A 143 6.40 -18.19 4.83
C GLN A 143 5.43 -17.49 3.87
N MET A 144 4.82 -16.38 4.29
CA MET A 144 3.98 -15.54 3.42
C MET A 144 4.79 -14.86 2.30
N SER A 145 6.11 -14.70 2.46
CA SER A 145 6.96 -14.01 1.49
C SER A 145 6.88 -14.63 0.10
N THR A 146 7.02 -15.95 0.00
CA THR A 146 7.07 -16.67 -1.29
C THR A 146 5.78 -16.51 -2.10
N PRO A 147 4.58 -16.85 -1.58
CA PRO A 147 3.37 -16.69 -2.36
C PRO A 147 3.06 -15.22 -2.67
N ILE A 148 3.33 -14.29 -1.75
CA ILE A 148 3.15 -12.86 -2.02
C ILE A 148 4.02 -12.44 -3.19
N LEU A 149 5.33 -12.71 -3.15
CA LEU A 149 6.23 -12.28 -4.20
C LEU A 149 5.90 -12.90 -5.57
N PHE A 150 5.56 -14.19 -5.64
CA PHE A 150 5.30 -14.85 -6.93
C PHE A 150 3.89 -14.61 -7.49
N LEU A 151 2.85 -14.58 -6.65
CA LEU A 151 1.50 -14.32 -7.16
C LEU A 151 1.26 -12.84 -7.44
N PHE A 152 1.94 -11.96 -6.72
CA PHE A 152 1.88 -10.53 -6.99
C PHE A 152 2.36 -10.20 -8.40
N THR A 153 3.35 -10.92 -8.95
CA THR A 153 3.86 -10.64 -10.31
C THR A 153 2.77 -10.61 -11.37
N LEU A 154 1.70 -11.40 -11.16
CA LEU A 154 0.60 -11.60 -12.09
C LEU A 154 -0.40 -10.43 -12.15
N PHE A 155 -0.26 -9.40 -11.30
CA PHE A 155 -1.20 -8.27 -11.31
C PHE A 155 -1.36 -7.61 -12.70
N PRO A 156 -0.31 -7.44 -13.54
CA PRO A 156 -0.47 -6.86 -14.87
C PRO A 156 -1.26 -7.79 -15.79
N VAL A 157 -1.05 -9.11 -15.70
CA VAL A 157 -1.81 -10.10 -16.50
C VAL A 157 -3.29 -10.06 -16.15
N LEU A 158 -3.63 -9.99 -14.85
CA LEU A 158 -5.01 -9.85 -14.42
C LEU A 158 -5.61 -8.52 -14.90
N ALA A 159 -4.86 -7.42 -14.83
CA ALA A 159 -5.32 -6.12 -15.31
C ALA A 159 -5.59 -6.13 -16.82
N ILE A 160 -4.66 -6.67 -17.62
CA ILE A 160 -4.82 -6.82 -19.08
C ILE A 160 -6.01 -7.71 -19.40
N THR A 161 -6.17 -8.82 -18.67
CA THR A 161 -7.29 -9.75 -18.86
C THR A 161 -8.63 -9.09 -18.59
N LYS A 162 -8.74 -8.30 -17.51
CA LYS A 162 -9.96 -7.58 -17.15
C LYS A 162 -10.31 -6.48 -18.16
N GLN A 163 -9.32 -5.78 -18.69
CA GLN A 163 -9.54 -4.63 -19.58
C GLN A 163 -9.65 -4.99 -21.06
N PHE A 164 -8.78 -5.88 -21.56
CA PHE A 164 -8.64 -6.24 -22.98
C PHE A 164 -9.09 -7.66 -23.30
N GLY A 165 -9.55 -8.40 -22.28
CA GLY A 165 -10.13 -9.73 -22.42
C GLY A 165 -9.10 -10.86 -22.47
N ARG A 166 -9.63 -12.07 -22.60
CA ARG A 166 -8.88 -13.34 -22.47
C ARG A 166 -7.72 -13.50 -23.45
N LYS A 167 -7.83 -12.97 -24.67
CA LYS A 167 -6.78 -13.12 -25.69
C LYS A 167 -5.50 -12.39 -25.29
N TRP A 168 -5.62 -11.10 -24.98
CA TRP A 168 -4.49 -10.29 -24.51
C TRP A 168 -4.00 -10.74 -23.14
N GLY A 169 -4.91 -11.19 -22.27
CA GLY A 169 -4.57 -11.84 -21.01
C GLY A 169 -3.69 -13.08 -21.18
N GLY A 170 -4.03 -13.96 -22.14
CA GLY A 170 -3.23 -15.15 -22.44
C GLY A 170 -1.84 -14.83 -22.98
N VAL A 171 -1.74 -13.82 -23.87
CA VAL A 171 -0.44 -13.35 -24.39
C VAL A 171 0.43 -12.79 -23.26
N ALA A 172 -0.15 -11.92 -22.42
CA ALA A 172 0.55 -11.36 -21.27
C ALA A 172 1.00 -12.46 -20.30
N GLY A 173 0.13 -13.44 -20.00
CA GLY A 173 0.44 -14.55 -19.10
C GLY A 173 1.56 -15.45 -19.62
N ALA A 174 1.56 -15.74 -20.92
CA ALA A 174 2.65 -16.50 -21.54
C ALA A 174 3.97 -15.73 -21.51
N LEU A 175 3.93 -14.43 -21.85
CA LEU A 175 5.11 -13.55 -21.78
C LEU A 175 5.66 -13.47 -20.36
N GLU A 176 4.81 -13.25 -19.37
CA GLU A 176 5.20 -13.17 -17.96
C GLU A 176 5.83 -14.47 -17.49
N LEU A 177 5.22 -15.62 -17.78
CA LEU A 177 5.75 -16.94 -17.41
C LEU A 177 7.14 -17.18 -18.02
N VAL A 178 7.31 -16.87 -19.30
CA VAL A 178 8.62 -17.00 -19.98
C VAL A 178 9.65 -16.09 -19.30
N LEU A 179 9.30 -14.84 -19.00
CA LEU A 179 10.21 -13.90 -18.35
C LEU A 179 10.58 -14.33 -16.92
N VAL A 180 9.63 -14.85 -16.14
CA VAL A 180 9.89 -15.38 -14.79
C VAL A 180 10.86 -16.56 -14.86
N VAL A 181 10.59 -17.55 -15.72
CA VAL A 181 11.45 -18.73 -15.88
C VAL A 181 12.85 -18.33 -16.35
N MET A 182 12.94 -17.43 -17.33
CA MET A 182 14.21 -16.92 -17.83
C MET A 182 14.97 -16.15 -16.77
N THR A 183 14.29 -15.32 -15.98
CA THR A 183 14.91 -14.57 -14.88
C THR A 183 15.47 -15.53 -13.83
N MET A 184 14.70 -16.53 -13.40
CA MET A 184 15.16 -17.53 -12.44
C MET A 184 16.38 -18.30 -12.94
N LYS A 185 16.48 -18.55 -14.25
CA LYS A 185 17.58 -19.29 -14.86
C LYS A 185 18.83 -18.46 -15.11
N LEU A 186 18.67 -17.22 -15.61
CA LEU A 186 19.77 -16.36 -16.05
C LEU A 186 20.30 -15.47 -14.93
N TRP A 187 19.42 -15.03 -14.02
CA TRP A 187 19.73 -14.10 -12.93
C TRP A 187 19.13 -14.60 -11.61
N PRO A 188 19.67 -15.67 -11.02
CA PRO A 188 19.08 -16.32 -9.84
C PRO A 188 19.03 -15.41 -8.59
N ASN A 189 19.85 -14.36 -8.55
CA ASN A 189 19.90 -13.41 -7.43
C ASN A 189 18.91 -12.24 -7.57
N MET A 190 18.30 -12.08 -8.76
CA MET A 190 17.29 -11.05 -9.01
C MET A 190 15.91 -11.56 -8.64
N PHE A 191 15.02 -10.67 -8.18
CA PHE A 191 13.63 -11.02 -8.03
C PHE A 191 13.02 -11.49 -9.36
N ALA A 192 12.54 -12.73 -9.39
CA ALA A 192 12.04 -13.39 -10.60
C ALA A 192 10.92 -12.60 -11.32
N GLY A 193 10.09 -11.89 -10.55
CA GLY A 193 8.98 -11.11 -11.07
C GLY A 193 9.35 -9.76 -11.69
N ALA A 194 10.57 -9.26 -11.46
CA ALA A 194 10.94 -7.88 -11.78
C ALA A 194 10.74 -7.53 -13.26
N LEU A 195 11.35 -8.31 -14.15
CA LEU A 195 11.22 -8.13 -15.60
C LEU A 195 9.80 -8.44 -16.11
N ALA A 196 9.16 -9.42 -15.48
CA ALA A 196 7.83 -9.88 -15.87
C ALA A 196 6.77 -8.79 -15.64
N MET A 197 6.80 -8.16 -14.46
CA MET A 197 5.94 -7.02 -14.13
C MET A 197 6.21 -5.81 -15.03
N ALA A 198 7.48 -5.52 -15.31
CA ALA A 198 7.87 -4.43 -16.21
C ALA A 198 7.22 -4.60 -17.58
N ALA A 199 7.40 -5.78 -18.18
CA ALA A 199 6.84 -6.10 -19.49
C ALA A 199 5.30 -6.05 -19.46
N GLY A 200 4.68 -6.62 -18.43
CA GLY A 200 3.22 -6.63 -18.28
C GLY A 200 2.63 -5.22 -18.17
N VAL A 201 3.22 -4.34 -17.37
CA VAL A 201 2.72 -2.96 -17.19
C VAL A 201 2.93 -2.13 -18.46
N LEU A 202 4.10 -2.25 -19.11
CA LEU A 202 4.36 -1.58 -20.37
C LEU A 202 3.40 -2.06 -21.47
N MET A 203 3.09 -3.36 -21.50
CA MET A 203 2.10 -3.92 -22.41
C MET A 203 0.70 -3.36 -22.13
N LEU A 204 0.27 -3.30 -20.86
CA LEU A 204 -1.02 -2.72 -20.48
C LEU A 204 -1.13 -1.25 -20.94
N ILE A 205 -0.13 -0.44 -20.64
CA ILE A 205 -0.09 0.98 -21.01
C ILE A 205 -0.09 1.11 -22.54
N GLY A 206 0.72 0.32 -23.24
CA GLY A 206 0.78 0.31 -24.70
C GLY A 206 -0.58 0.00 -25.34
N LEU A 207 -1.28 -1.03 -24.83
CA LEU A 207 -2.61 -1.38 -25.28
C LEU A 207 -3.63 -0.27 -24.99
N ALA A 208 -3.61 0.31 -23.79
CA ALA A 208 -4.50 1.39 -23.39
C ALA A 208 -4.34 2.64 -24.27
N VAL A 209 -3.09 3.07 -24.48
CA VAL A 209 -2.78 4.22 -25.33
C VAL A 209 -3.15 3.94 -26.78
N SER A 210 -2.86 2.74 -27.30
CA SER A 210 -3.24 2.37 -28.68
C SER A 210 -4.75 2.40 -28.90
N LYS A 211 -5.54 1.96 -27.92
CA LYS A 211 -6.99 1.98 -27.95
C LYS A 211 -7.52 3.41 -27.94
N ASP A 212 -7.05 4.24 -27.03
CA ASP A 212 -7.46 5.65 -26.95
C ASP A 212 -7.10 6.44 -28.22
N VAL A 213 -5.89 6.24 -28.76
CA VAL A 213 -5.45 6.91 -29.99
C VAL A 213 -6.24 6.41 -31.21
N GLY A 214 -6.47 5.10 -31.30
CA GLY A 214 -7.27 4.50 -32.37
C GLY A 214 -8.71 5.00 -32.37
N GLN A 215 -9.33 5.04 -31.19
CA GLN A 215 -10.70 5.53 -31.03
C GLN A 215 -10.81 7.01 -31.37
N ARG A 216 -9.88 7.85 -30.91
CA ARG A 216 -9.83 9.27 -31.30
C ARG A 216 -9.65 9.50 -32.80
N ARG A 217 -8.86 8.66 -33.49
CA ARG A 217 -8.73 8.73 -34.94
C ARG A 217 -10.05 8.37 -35.63
N ALA A 218 -10.75 7.36 -35.12
CA ALA A 218 -12.07 6.97 -35.62
C ALA A 218 -13.12 8.07 -35.38
N ASP A 219 -13.16 8.65 -34.18
CA ASP A 219 -14.08 9.73 -33.81
C ASP A 219 -13.85 10.97 -34.68
N ARG A 220 -12.57 11.34 -34.92
CA ARG A 220 -12.21 12.41 -35.87
C ARG A 220 -12.61 12.09 -37.30
N ALA A 221 -12.43 10.85 -37.75
CA ALA A 221 -12.84 10.42 -39.09
C ALA A 221 -14.37 10.40 -39.23
N ALA A 222 -15.10 10.15 -38.15
CA ALA A 222 -16.56 10.19 -38.07
C ALA A 222 -17.13 11.61 -37.86
N GLY A 223 -16.27 12.64 -37.78
CA GLY A 223 -16.70 14.04 -37.59
C GLY A 223 -17.29 14.32 -36.21
N VAL A 224 -17.04 13.46 -35.21
CA VAL A 224 -17.47 13.69 -33.84
C VAL A 224 -16.63 14.84 -33.27
N VAL A 225 -17.27 15.99 -33.09
CA VAL A 225 -16.65 17.13 -32.42
C VAL A 225 -16.59 16.80 -30.94
N GLU A 226 -15.38 16.61 -30.39
CA GLU A 226 -15.18 16.56 -28.94
C GLU A 226 -15.77 17.86 -28.36
N GLU A 227 -16.87 17.76 -27.60
CA GLU A 227 -17.38 18.89 -26.82
C GLU A 227 -16.26 19.35 -25.90
N VAL A 228 -15.66 20.50 -26.23
CA VAL A 228 -14.73 21.17 -25.32
C VAL A 228 -15.56 21.57 -24.12
N PRO A 229 -15.24 21.10 -22.89
CA PRO A 229 -15.96 21.57 -21.72
C PRO A 229 -15.84 23.08 -21.65
N GLN A 230 -16.97 23.78 -21.76
CA GLN A 230 -17.03 25.24 -21.68
C GLN A 230 -16.42 25.70 -20.35
N GLN A 231 -15.77 26.86 -20.38
CA GLN A 231 -15.11 27.46 -19.21
C GLN A 231 -16.04 27.70 -18.01
N ASP A 232 -17.36 27.66 -18.21
CA ASP A 232 -18.40 27.79 -17.19
C ASP A 232 -18.89 26.45 -16.59
N ASP A 233 -18.19 25.34 -16.84
CA ASP A 233 -18.52 24.04 -16.23
C ASP A 233 -18.32 24.10 -14.70
N PRO A 234 -19.38 23.92 -13.87
CA PRO A 234 -19.28 23.91 -12.41
C PRO A 234 -18.23 22.90 -11.90
N MET A 235 -17.99 21.81 -12.63
CA MET A 235 -16.96 20.83 -12.30
C MET A 235 -15.54 21.37 -12.51
N ALA A 236 -15.31 22.14 -13.58
CA ALA A 236 -14.03 22.79 -13.84
C ALA A 236 -13.71 23.84 -12.76
N SER A 237 -14.74 24.57 -12.30
CA SER A 237 -14.62 25.54 -11.20
C SER A 237 -14.26 24.85 -9.88
N LEU A 238 -14.93 23.74 -9.50
CA LEU A 238 -14.62 22.97 -8.31
C LEU A 238 -13.19 22.40 -8.33
N PHE A 239 -12.76 21.82 -9.44
CA PHE A 239 -11.40 21.29 -9.58
C PHE A 239 -10.33 22.38 -9.49
N SER A 240 -10.62 23.60 -9.98
CA SER A 240 -9.72 24.74 -9.87
C SER A 240 -9.56 25.20 -8.42
N ALA A 241 -10.65 25.26 -7.65
CA ALA A 241 -10.64 25.64 -6.23
C ALA A 241 -9.89 24.62 -5.36
N SER A 242 -10.15 23.33 -5.58
CA SER A 242 -9.44 22.23 -4.91
C SER A 242 -7.94 22.27 -5.20
N ALA A 243 -7.54 22.45 -6.46
CA ALA A 243 -6.13 22.56 -6.82
C ALA A 243 -5.45 23.81 -6.21
N ALA A 244 -6.14 24.96 -6.22
CA ALA A 244 -5.64 26.19 -5.61
C ALA A 244 -5.43 26.05 -4.10
N ARG A 245 -6.36 25.36 -3.42
CA ARG A 245 -6.21 25.03 -2.01
C ARG A 245 -4.97 24.18 -1.75
N LEU A 246 -4.75 23.11 -2.51
CA LEU A 246 -3.58 22.24 -2.32
C LEU A 246 -2.26 23.00 -2.56
N ARG A 247 -2.20 23.86 -3.58
CA ARG A 247 -1.05 24.73 -3.85
C ARG A 247 -0.76 25.72 -2.73
N ARG A 248 -1.78 26.23 -2.03
CA ARG A 248 -1.58 27.12 -0.88
C ARG A 248 -0.79 26.47 0.25
N TYR A 249 -0.93 25.15 0.41
CA TYR A 249 -0.23 24.38 1.44
C TYR A 249 0.98 23.61 0.88
N LEU A 250 1.52 24.04 -0.27
CA LEU A 250 2.66 23.39 -0.91
C LEU A 250 3.86 23.16 0.04
N PRO A 251 4.29 24.12 0.89
CA PRO A 251 5.41 23.88 1.79
C PRO A 251 5.17 22.72 2.75
N LEU A 252 3.92 22.53 3.21
CA LEU A 252 3.55 21.44 4.10
C LEU A 252 3.61 20.09 3.38
N PHE A 253 3.19 20.04 2.11
CA PHE A 253 3.35 18.85 1.27
C PHE A 253 4.83 18.55 0.98
N MET A 254 5.68 19.57 0.78
CA MET A 254 7.11 19.37 0.61
C MET A 254 7.75 18.75 1.86
N VAL A 255 7.39 19.22 3.06
CA VAL A 255 7.87 18.61 4.32
C VAL A 255 7.38 17.17 4.47
N LEU A 256 6.13 16.89 4.07
CA LEU A 256 5.59 15.53 4.07
C LEU A 256 6.35 14.62 3.11
N GLY A 257 6.57 15.06 1.87
CA GLY A 257 7.34 14.33 0.87
C GLY A 257 8.77 14.06 1.31
N ALA A 258 9.43 15.05 1.94
CA ALA A 258 10.75 14.88 2.54
C ALA A 258 10.74 13.77 3.60
N GLY A 259 9.79 13.82 4.55
CA GLY A 259 9.70 12.85 5.63
C GLY A 259 9.42 11.43 5.15
N VAL A 260 8.50 11.25 4.20
CA VAL A 260 8.19 9.93 3.63
C VAL A 260 9.39 9.39 2.84
N CYS A 261 10.08 10.23 2.07
CA CYS A 261 11.26 9.83 1.29
C CYS A 261 12.42 9.41 2.18
N VAL A 262 12.68 10.17 3.26
CA VAL A 262 13.69 9.83 4.28
C VAL A 262 13.35 8.50 4.94
N LEU A 263 12.09 8.29 5.32
CA LEU A 263 11.66 7.04 5.95
C LEU A 263 11.85 5.83 5.02
N ALA A 264 11.52 5.98 3.74
CA ALA A 264 11.76 4.96 2.72
C ALA A 264 13.27 4.72 2.49
N GLN A 265 14.08 5.78 2.48
CA GLN A 265 15.55 5.69 2.32
C GLN A 265 16.23 4.98 3.49
N MET A 266 15.67 5.05 4.70
CA MET A 266 16.16 4.32 5.86
C MET A 266 15.91 2.80 5.79
N HIS A 267 15.24 2.31 4.73
CA HIS A 267 14.94 0.89 4.47
C HIS A 267 14.19 0.17 5.60
N ILE A 268 13.49 0.94 6.45
CA ILE A 268 12.63 0.41 7.51
C ILE A 268 11.15 0.54 7.17
N PHE A 269 10.82 0.99 5.97
CA PHE A 269 9.46 1.23 5.52
C PHE A 269 9.27 0.80 4.08
N GLY A 270 8.24 -0.03 3.82
CA GLY A 270 7.82 -0.44 2.49
C GLY A 270 6.44 0.11 2.14
N GLY A 271 6.25 0.57 0.91
CA GLY A 271 5.00 1.15 0.41
C GLY A 271 3.92 0.13 0.05
N GLY A 272 4.25 -1.16 0.06
CA GLY A 272 3.42 -2.27 -0.39
C GLY A 272 3.78 -3.58 0.31
N GLU A 273 2.90 -4.57 0.24
CA GLU A 273 3.04 -5.86 0.90
C GLU A 273 4.20 -6.65 0.31
N ALA A 274 4.31 -6.68 -1.02
CA ALA A 274 5.43 -7.28 -1.73
C ALA A 274 6.74 -6.52 -1.47
N THR A 275 6.70 -5.18 -1.40
CA THR A 275 7.90 -4.36 -1.20
C THR A 275 8.45 -4.47 0.21
N SER A 276 7.62 -4.60 1.24
CA SER A 276 8.08 -4.89 2.61
C SER A 276 8.94 -6.16 2.66
N PHE A 277 8.53 -7.24 1.97
CA PHE A 277 9.34 -8.47 1.90
C PHE A 277 10.63 -8.31 1.09
N LEU A 278 10.63 -7.52 0.02
CA LEU A 278 11.84 -7.26 -0.77
C LEU A 278 12.85 -6.41 0.01
N ILE A 279 12.38 -5.38 0.72
CA ILE A 279 13.19 -4.54 1.60
C ILE A 279 13.79 -5.39 2.74
N ALA A 280 13.00 -6.25 3.36
CA ALA A 280 13.47 -7.19 4.37
C ALA A 280 14.54 -8.18 3.84
N LYS A 281 14.56 -8.45 2.53
CA LYS A 281 15.59 -9.24 1.84
C LYS A 281 16.79 -8.40 1.35
N GLY A 282 16.79 -7.08 1.55
CA GLY A 282 17.82 -6.18 1.03
C GLY A 282 17.73 -5.91 -0.48
N GLN A 283 16.62 -6.31 -1.13
CA GLN A 283 16.38 -6.16 -2.57
C GLN A 283 15.73 -4.81 -2.88
N TYR A 284 16.46 -3.72 -2.62
CA TYR A 284 15.92 -2.36 -2.70
C TYR A 284 15.60 -1.91 -4.14
N SER A 285 16.39 -2.35 -5.11
CA SER A 285 16.16 -2.02 -6.53
C SER A 285 14.89 -2.69 -7.05
N GLU A 286 14.65 -3.94 -6.66
CA GLU A 286 13.45 -4.68 -7.01
C GLU A 286 12.22 -4.12 -6.28
N ALA A 287 12.36 -3.74 -5.01
CA ALA A 287 11.31 -3.04 -4.27
C ALA A 287 10.92 -1.71 -4.96
N ALA A 288 11.91 -0.94 -5.43
CA ALA A 288 11.67 0.29 -6.18
C ALA A 288 10.94 0.03 -7.50
N GLN A 289 11.28 -1.02 -8.24
CA GLN A 289 10.57 -1.36 -9.47
C GLN A 289 9.10 -1.71 -9.19
N VAL A 290 8.85 -2.53 -8.17
CA VAL A 290 7.49 -2.94 -7.77
C VAL A 290 6.64 -1.72 -7.44
N ASP A 291 7.12 -0.83 -6.56
CA ASP A 291 6.35 0.37 -6.19
C ASP A 291 6.25 1.35 -7.36
N PHE A 292 7.26 1.46 -8.22
CA PHE A 292 7.18 2.27 -9.44
C PHE A 292 6.08 1.78 -10.40
N TYR A 293 5.92 0.47 -10.56
CA TYR A 293 4.86 -0.07 -11.41
C TYR A 293 3.47 0.13 -10.81
N ARG A 294 3.35 0.10 -9.49
CA ARG A 294 2.09 0.37 -8.78
C ARG A 294 1.61 1.80 -8.98
N VAL A 295 2.52 2.77 -9.14
CA VAL A 295 2.21 4.18 -9.40
C VAL A 295 1.19 4.35 -10.53
N PHE A 296 1.27 3.55 -11.60
CA PHE A 296 0.32 3.62 -12.72
C PHE A 296 -1.12 3.24 -12.33
N GLY A 297 -1.29 2.38 -11.33
CA GLY A 297 -2.59 2.04 -10.73
C GLY A 297 -3.15 3.13 -9.81
N PHE A 298 -2.27 3.97 -9.25
CA PHE A 298 -2.66 4.96 -8.24
C PHE A 298 -2.77 6.40 -8.77
N ILE A 299 -1.95 6.81 -9.75
CA ILE A 299 -1.96 8.20 -10.27
C ILE A 299 -3.38 8.64 -10.66
N PRO A 300 -4.15 7.91 -11.48
CA PRO A 300 -5.42 8.44 -11.93
C PRO A 300 -6.47 8.53 -10.82
N LEU A 301 -6.50 7.54 -9.93
CA LEU A 301 -7.36 7.57 -8.75
C LEU A 301 -7.01 8.75 -7.83
N ILE A 302 -5.75 8.89 -7.46
CA ILE A 302 -5.30 9.95 -6.55
C ILE A 302 -5.52 11.32 -7.17
N ALA A 303 -5.19 11.51 -8.45
CA ALA A 303 -5.36 12.78 -9.12
C ALA A 303 -6.84 13.21 -9.19
N THR A 304 -7.71 12.29 -9.62
CA THR A 304 -9.15 12.57 -9.74
C THR A 304 -9.81 12.80 -8.38
N THR A 305 -9.51 11.95 -7.40
CA THR A 305 -10.07 12.09 -6.05
C THR A 305 -9.54 13.34 -5.34
N ALA A 306 -8.27 13.71 -5.50
CA ALA A 306 -7.72 14.92 -4.90
C ALA A 306 -8.26 16.21 -5.53
N LEU A 307 -8.47 16.21 -6.86
CA LEU A 307 -9.15 17.33 -7.52
C LEU A 307 -10.61 17.44 -7.09
N ALA A 308 -11.30 16.30 -6.92
CA ALA A 308 -12.68 16.28 -6.46
C ALA A 308 -12.84 16.73 -5.00
N SER A 309 -12.00 16.27 -4.08
CA SER A 309 -12.15 16.52 -2.65
C SER A 309 -11.38 17.73 -2.11
N GLY A 310 -10.35 18.19 -2.83
CA GLY A 310 -9.40 19.17 -2.31
C GLY A 310 -8.51 18.63 -1.19
N ALA A 311 -8.41 17.31 -1.04
CA ALA A 311 -7.52 16.61 -0.11
C ALA A 311 -6.63 15.62 -0.87
N TYR A 312 -5.33 15.65 -0.58
CA TYR A 312 -4.32 14.86 -1.29
C TYR A 312 -4.03 13.50 -0.63
N GLY A 313 -3.14 12.70 -1.22
CA GLY A 313 -2.64 11.46 -0.61
C GLY A 313 -1.46 11.73 0.31
N ILE A 314 -1.40 11.09 1.49
CA ILE A 314 -0.22 11.18 2.37
C ILE A 314 1.06 10.72 1.65
N ALA A 315 0.94 9.69 0.82
CA ALA A 315 2.03 9.12 0.03
C ALA A 315 2.23 9.80 -1.33
N GLY A 316 1.53 10.91 -1.61
CA GLY A 316 1.53 11.54 -2.92
C GLY A 316 1.03 10.61 -4.01
N PHE A 317 1.64 10.64 -5.20
CA PHE A 317 1.41 9.63 -6.24
C PHE A 317 2.18 8.33 -6.03
N THR A 318 2.69 8.09 -4.81
CA THR A 318 3.52 6.93 -4.43
C THR A 318 4.91 6.87 -5.06
N LEU A 319 5.29 7.85 -5.90
CA LEU A 319 6.63 7.96 -6.51
C LEU A 319 7.74 8.19 -5.49
N VAL A 320 7.40 8.74 -4.33
CA VAL A 320 8.34 9.00 -3.24
C VAL A 320 8.97 7.73 -2.67
N TYR A 321 8.26 6.60 -2.71
CA TYR A 321 8.75 5.31 -2.24
C TYR A 321 9.90 4.75 -3.08
N PRO A 322 9.71 4.48 -4.40
CA PRO A 322 10.78 3.93 -5.22
C PRO A 322 11.97 4.87 -5.33
N ILE A 323 11.75 6.18 -5.31
CA ILE A 323 12.83 7.17 -5.27
C ILE A 323 13.59 7.04 -3.94
N GLY A 324 12.88 7.03 -2.81
CA GLY A 324 13.46 6.92 -1.48
C GLY A 324 14.35 5.69 -1.30
N TYR A 325 13.89 4.51 -1.74
CA TYR A 325 14.67 3.27 -1.63
C TYR A 325 16.03 3.32 -2.35
N LEU A 326 16.11 4.13 -3.43
CA LEU A 326 17.30 4.27 -4.27
C LEU A 326 18.19 5.45 -3.85
N MET A 327 17.76 6.27 -2.89
CA MET A 327 18.55 7.43 -2.47
C MET A 327 19.78 7.02 -1.65
N PRO A 328 20.95 7.62 -1.93
CA PRO A 328 22.20 7.25 -1.28
C PRO A 328 22.33 7.73 0.17
N ASN A 329 21.61 8.80 0.54
CA ASN A 329 21.65 9.33 1.91
C ASN A 329 20.34 10.05 2.30
N PRO A 330 20.05 10.18 3.61
CA PRO A 330 18.81 10.80 4.11
C PRO A 330 18.64 12.27 3.72
N PHE A 331 19.72 13.06 3.67
CA PHE A 331 19.63 14.48 3.35
C PHE A 331 19.18 14.72 1.91
N LEU A 332 19.77 13.97 0.97
CA LEU A 332 19.36 14.00 -0.42
C LEU A 332 17.94 13.46 -0.57
N ALA A 333 17.58 12.40 0.16
CA ALA A 333 16.20 11.89 0.18
C ALA A 333 15.19 12.95 0.65
N ALA A 334 15.52 13.74 1.67
CA ALA A 334 14.67 14.83 2.14
C ALA A 334 14.44 15.89 1.04
N VAL A 335 15.52 16.33 0.38
CA VAL A 335 15.44 17.34 -0.69
C VAL A 335 14.67 16.79 -1.89
N VAL A 336 15.01 15.59 -2.36
CA VAL A 336 14.36 14.98 -3.51
C VAL A 336 12.89 14.69 -3.20
N GLY A 337 12.57 14.17 -2.02
CA GLY A 337 11.19 13.95 -1.57
C GLY A 337 10.36 15.23 -1.53
N ALA A 338 10.94 16.33 -1.05
CA ALA A 338 10.30 17.64 -1.09
C ALA A 338 10.03 18.12 -2.52
N VAL A 339 11.01 17.96 -3.42
CA VAL A 339 10.86 18.32 -4.84
C VAL A 339 9.81 17.46 -5.53
N VAL A 340 9.78 16.15 -5.26
CA VAL A 340 8.78 15.22 -5.81
C VAL A 340 7.39 15.70 -5.44
N PHE A 341 7.09 15.90 -4.15
CA PHE A 341 5.76 16.37 -3.73
C PHE A 341 5.44 17.76 -4.27
N ALA A 342 6.43 18.66 -4.38
CA ALA A 342 6.22 19.95 -5.00
C ALA A 342 5.75 19.81 -6.46
N VAL A 343 6.44 18.98 -7.24
CA VAL A 343 6.11 18.70 -8.64
C VAL A 343 4.75 18.02 -8.75
N GLU A 344 4.46 17.02 -7.92
CA GLU A 344 3.20 16.29 -7.95
C GLU A 344 1.98 17.21 -7.71
N VAL A 345 2.05 18.05 -6.68
CA VAL A 345 0.97 19.00 -6.33
C VAL A 345 0.82 20.08 -7.41
N LEU A 346 1.92 20.60 -7.96
CA LEU A 346 1.87 21.60 -9.03
C LEU A 346 1.32 21.00 -10.34
N ALA A 347 1.69 19.77 -10.66
CA ALA A 347 1.26 19.04 -11.85
C ALA A 347 -0.17 18.51 -11.77
N LEU A 348 -0.81 18.49 -10.59
CA LEU A 348 -2.12 17.87 -10.35
C LEU A 348 -3.19 18.29 -11.38
N SER A 349 -3.35 19.59 -11.64
CA SER A 349 -4.33 20.09 -12.63
C SER A 349 -3.97 19.75 -14.08
N TRP A 350 -2.69 19.54 -14.38
CA TRP A 350 -2.25 19.12 -15.71
C TRP A 350 -2.49 17.62 -15.92
N ILE A 351 -2.15 16.79 -14.91
CA ILE A 351 -2.42 15.35 -14.90
C ILE A 351 -3.93 15.09 -15.04
N GLY A 352 -4.76 15.79 -14.25
CA GLY A 352 -6.21 15.65 -14.34
C GLY A 352 -6.77 15.92 -15.75
N ARG A 353 -6.24 16.95 -16.44
CA ARG A 353 -6.63 17.27 -17.82
C ARG A 353 -6.19 16.20 -18.83
N ILE A 354 -5.01 15.61 -18.64
CA ILE A 354 -4.52 14.53 -19.51
C ILE A 354 -5.36 13.27 -19.31
N LEU A 355 -5.67 12.91 -18.06
CA LEU A 355 -6.49 11.76 -17.76
C LEU A 355 -7.92 11.91 -18.29
N GLY A 356 -8.46 13.14 -18.33
CA GLY A 356 -9.72 13.42 -19.01
C GLY A 356 -9.69 13.13 -20.51
N LYS A 357 -8.50 13.18 -21.14
CA LYS A 357 -8.31 12.89 -22.57
C LYS A 357 -8.01 11.41 -22.87
N LEU A 358 -7.57 10.64 -21.87
CA LEU A 358 -7.14 9.25 -22.02
C LEU A 358 -8.00 8.33 -21.13
N PRO A 359 -9.27 8.09 -21.50
CA PRO A 359 -10.20 7.32 -20.68
C PRO A 359 -9.73 5.88 -20.48
N SER A 360 -9.17 5.21 -21.50
CA SER A 360 -8.66 3.85 -21.31
C SER A 360 -7.47 3.80 -20.36
N VAL A 361 -6.60 4.81 -20.33
CA VAL A 361 -5.49 4.88 -19.35
C VAL A 361 -6.04 5.04 -17.93
N ARG A 362 -7.08 5.86 -17.73
CA ARG A 362 -7.78 5.97 -16.45
C ARG A 362 -8.40 4.64 -16.04
N ASP A 363 -9.08 3.95 -16.95
CA ASP A 363 -9.70 2.65 -16.67
C ASP A 363 -8.66 1.56 -16.36
N SER A 364 -7.51 1.61 -17.03
CA SER A 364 -6.37 0.70 -16.78
C SER A 364 -5.92 0.77 -15.32
N SER A 365 -5.95 1.96 -14.71
CA SER A 365 -5.54 2.13 -13.32
C SER A 365 -6.50 1.46 -12.33
N GLU A 366 -7.80 1.48 -12.60
CA GLU A 366 -8.79 0.78 -11.80
C GLU A 366 -8.60 -0.74 -11.91
N HIS A 367 -8.36 -1.24 -13.12
CA HIS A 367 -8.05 -2.65 -13.35
C HIS A 367 -6.75 -3.09 -12.70
N LEU A 368 -5.71 -2.25 -12.72
CA LEU A 368 -4.45 -2.48 -11.99
C LEU A 368 -4.69 -2.58 -10.49
N ARG A 369 -5.39 -1.61 -9.89
CA ARG A 369 -5.70 -1.61 -8.46
C ARG A 369 -6.50 -2.85 -8.05
N SER A 370 -7.53 -3.19 -8.82
CA SER A 370 -8.33 -4.39 -8.59
C SER A 370 -7.50 -5.68 -8.74
N ALA A 371 -6.62 -5.76 -9.73
CA ALA A 371 -5.73 -6.91 -9.92
C ALA A 371 -4.69 -7.06 -8.80
N ILE A 372 -4.14 -5.96 -8.30
CA ILE A 372 -3.27 -5.93 -7.11
C ILE A 372 -4.03 -6.50 -5.91
N GLY A 373 -5.26 -6.05 -5.67
CA GLY A 373 -6.10 -6.57 -4.58
C GLY A 373 -6.35 -8.09 -4.69
N ASP A 374 -6.73 -8.57 -5.88
CA ASP A 374 -7.03 -9.99 -6.11
C ASP A 374 -5.81 -10.90 -5.92
N THR A 375 -4.66 -10.51 -6.48
CA THR A 375 -3.41 -11.27 -6.36
C THR A 375 -2.94 -11.34 -4.90
N LEU A 376 -2.98 -10.22 -4.18
CA LEU A 376 -2.63 -10.16 -2.76
C LEU A 376 -3.59 -10.98 -1.91
N GLN A 377 -4.89 -10.90 -2.16
CA GLN A 377 -5.87 -11.65 -1.38
C GLN A 377 -5.62 -13.17 -1.45
N LEU A 378 -5.33 -13.71 -2.64
CA LEU A 378 -4.99 -15.11 -2.80
C LEU A 378 -3.64 -15.44 -2.15
N ALA A 379 -2.64 -14.59 -2.36
CA ALA A 379 -1.29 -14.81 -1.87
C ALA A 379 -1.18 -14.77 -0.35
N ILE A 380 -1.86 -13.82 0.28
CA ILE A 380 -1.92 -13.67 1.73
C ILE A 380 -2.64 -14.87 2.35
N LEU A 381 -3.75 -15.34 1.76
CA LEU A 381 -4.44 -16.54 2.24
C LEU A 381 -3.55 -17.78 2.16
N PHE A 382 -2.94 -18.02 1.00
CA PHE A 382 -2.06 -19.18 0.81
C PHE A 382 -0.84 -19.11 1.74
N GLY A 383 -0.21 -17.94 1.84
CA GLY A 383 0.90 -17.70 2.76
C GLY A 383 0.54 -17.89 4.23
N SER A 384 -0.67 -17.48 4.63
CA SER A 384 -1.16 -17.67 6.00
C SER A 384 -1.37 -19.14 6.32
N LEU A 385 -1.86 -19.95 5.37
CA LEU A 385 -1.99 -21.39 5.54
C LEU A 385 -0.62 -22.10 5.55
N MET A 386 0.35 -21.62 4.78
CA MET A 386 1.74 -22.11 4.86
C MET A 386 2.35 -21.80 6.23
N ALA A 387 2.14 -20.59 6.75
CA ALA A 387 2.56 -20.23 8.11
C ALA A 387 1.87 -21.12 9.16
N ALA A 388 0.57 -21.35 9.01
CA ALA A 388 -0.20 -22.25 9.89
C ALA A 388 0.35 -23.68 9.90
N ASN A 389 0.69 -24.21 8.73
CA ASN A 389 1.33 -25.51 8.60
C ASN A 389 2.70 -25.55 9.26
N ALA A 390 3.50 -24.49 9.13
CA ALA A 390 4.80 -24.39 9.78
C ALA A 390 4.69 -24.31 11.32
N MET A 391 3.67 -23.63 11.86
CA MET A 391 3.47 -23.51 13.31
C MET A 391 3.02 -24.82 13.97
N GLY A 392 2.07 -25.52 13.35
CA GLY A 392 1.41 -26.66 14.00
C GLY A 392 0.81 -27.70 13.07
N GLY A 393 1.29 -27.76 11.83
CA GLY A 393 0.90 -28.76 10.84
C GLY A 393 -0.60 -28.75 10.58
N GLY A 394 -1.21 -29.94 10.57
CA GLY A 394 -2.65 -30.08 10.36
C GLY A 394 -3.51 -29.35 11.39
N LEU A 395 -3.08 -29.30 12.65
CA LEU A 395 -3.80 -28.56 13.70
C LEU A 395 -3.72 -27.05 13.45
N GLY A 396 -2.55 -26.55 13.09
CA GLY A 396 -2.36 -25.14 12.72
C GLY A 396 -3.26 -24.75 11.55
N ILE A 397 -3.28 -25.56 10.48
CA ILE A 397 -4.18 -25.36 9.33
C ILE A 397 -5.65 -25.35 9.76
N LEU A 398 -6.06 -26.29 10.62
CA LEU A 398 -7.44 -26.38 11.11
C LEU A 398 -7.83 -25.11 11.88
N VAL A 399 -6.97 -24.61 12.76
CA VAL A 399 -7.25 -23.40 13.55
C VAL A 399 -7.28 -22.16 12.66
N VAL A 400 -6.21 -21.89 11.90
CA VAL A 400 -6.09 -20.68 11.07
C VAL A 400 -7.12 -20.70 9.93
N GLY A 401 -7.21 -21.82 9.21
CA GLY A 401 -8.19 -22.01 8.15
C GLY A 401 -9.61 -21.99 8.67
N GLY A 402 -9.87 -22.60 9.83
CA GLY A 402 -11.16 -22.56 10.51
C GLY A 402 -11.58 -21.14 10.86
N LEU A 403 -10.69 -20.33 11.44
CA LEU A 403 -10.95 -18.92 11.75
C LEU A 403 -11.25 -18.10 10.48
N TYR A 404 -10.50 -18.33 9.39
CA TYR A 404 -10.77 -17.69 8.10
C TYR A 404 -12.16 -18.08 7.54
N LEU A 405 -12.51 -19.37 7.57
CA LEU A 405 -13.80 -19.87 7.10
C LEU A 405 -14.97 -19.38 7.97
N LEU A 406 -14.80 -19.33 9.30
CA LEU A 406 -15.78 -18.75 10.21
C LEU A 406 -15.98 -17.26 9.93
N ASN A 407 -14.92 -16.50 9.67
CA ASN A 407 -15.02 -15.11 9.28
C ASN A 407 -15.84 -14.94 7.98
N GLU A 408 -15.63 -15.79 6.97
CA GLU A 408 -16.46 -15.78 5.74
C GLU A 408 -17.93 -16.12 6.03
N ALA A 409 -18.18 -17.14 6.86
CA ALA A 409 -19.53 -17.57 7.23
C ALA A 409 -20.30 -16.52 8.05
N MET A 410 -19.60 -15.74 8.88
CA MET A 410 -20.19 -14.69 9.72
C MET A 410 -20.39 -13.35 8.98
N GLY A 411 -20.26 -13.33 7.66
CA GLY A 411 -20.45 -12.11 6.87
C GLY A 411 -19.24 -11.16 6.88
N ARG A 412 -18.03 -11.70 7.12
CA ARG A 412 -16.74 -10.98 7.08
C ARG A 412 -16.64 -9.83 8.10
N PRO A 413 -16.78 -10.12 9.41
CA PRO A 413 -16.50 -9.10 10.44
C PRO A 413 -15.08 -8.54 10.32
N VAL A 414 -14.11 -9.37 9.90
CA VAL A 414 -12.77 -8.93 9.49
C VAL A 414 -12.70 -8.92 7.97
N VAL A 415 -12.19 -7.82 7.42
CA VAL A 415 -11.98 -7.63 5.97
C VAL A 415 -11.12 -8.76 5.41
N ARG A 416 -11.48 -9.29 4.24
CA ARG A 416 -10.89 -10.51 3.66
C ARG A 416 -9.36 -10.50 3.55
N MET A 417 -8.76 -9.37 3.16
CA MET A 417 -7.29 -9.20 3.09
C MET A 417 -6.61 -9.28 4.46
N ALA A 418 -7.32 -8.95 5.53
CA ALA A 418 -6.84 -8.87 6.90
C ALA A 418 -7.18 -10.13 7.71
N ALA A 419 -8.16 -10.91 7.29
CA ALA A 419 -8.65 -12.06 8.03
C ALA A 419 -7.60 -13.17 8.15
N ALA A 420 -6.87 -13.48 7.08
CA ALA A 420 -5.91 -14.58 7.08
C ALA A 420 -4.65 -14.30 7.95
N PRO A 421 -3.97 -13.14 7.84
CA PRO A 421 -2.83 -12.84 8.73
C PRO A 421 -3.25 -12.70 10.19
N ALA A 422 -4.41 -12.09 10.46
CA ALA A 422 -4.96 -12.01 11.82
C ALA A 422 -5.22 -13.40 12.40
N ALA A 423 -5.78 -14.31 11.60
CA ALA A 423 -5.99 -15.70 12.01
C ALA A 423 -4.69 -16.43 12.32
N VAL A 424 -3.57 -16.11 11.65
CA VAL A 424 -2.25 -16.67 11.98
C VAL A 424 -1.79 -16.24 13.36
N ILE A 425 -1.93 -14.94 13.71
CA ILE A 425 -1.57 -14.46 15.05
C ILE A 425 -2.44 -15.11 16.12
N VAL A 426 -3.76 -15.12 15.93
CA VAL A 426 -4.69 -15.76 16.86
C VAL A 426 -4.40 -17.27 16.96
N GLY A 427 -4.13 -17.93 15.85
CA GLY A 427 -3.74 -19.33 15.81
C GLY A 427 -2.45 -19.61 16.56
N GLY A 428 -1.43 -18.77 16.40
CA GLY A 428 -0.17 -18.85 17.15
C GLY A 428 -0.40 -18.73 18.66
N ILE A 429 -1.26 -17.80 19.09
CA ILE A 429 -1.64 -17.66 20.51
C ILE A 429 -2.36 -18.92 21.01
N VAL A 430 -3.33 -19.44 20.25
CA VAL A 430 -4.06 -20.66 20.61
C VAL A 430 -3.14 -21.87 20.70
N LEU A 431 -2.21 -22.05 19.76
CA LEU A 431 -1.25 -23.15 19.79
C LEU A 431 -0.30 -23.07 21.00
N ASN A 432 0.13 -21.88 21.39
CA ASN A 432 0.91 -21.67 22.61
C ASN A 432 0.12 -22.01 23.87
N ILE A 433 -1.18 -21.64 23.94
CA ILE A 433 -2.05 -22.02 25.04
C ILE A 433 -2.21 -23.55 25.11
N LEU A 434 -2.45 -24.21 23.96
CA LEU A 434 -2.56 -25.67 23.91
C LEU A 434 -1.26 -26.37 24.32
N TYR A 435 -0.11 -25.78 23.99
CA TYR A 435 1.18 -26.28 24.46
C TYR A 435 1.29 -26.21 25.99
N TRP A 436 0.94 -25.08 26.61
CA TRP A 436 0.97 -24.95 28.07
C TRP A 436 -0.04 -25.84 28.80
N LEU A 437 -1.05 -26.35 28.11
CA LEU A 437 -2.00 -27.34 28.62
C LEU A 437 -1.54 -28.79 28.35
N ASP A 438 -0.34 -29.01 27.81
CA ASP A 438 0.19 -30.30 27.35
C ASP A 438 -0.69 -31.00 26.29
N LEU A 439 -1.52 -30.23 25.57
CA LEU A 439 -2.43 -30.73 24.53
C LEU A 439 -1.83 -30.63 23.12
N PHE A 440 -0.69 -29.96 22.98
CA PHE A 440 -0.02 -29.75 21.70
C PHE A 440 1.50 -29.82 21.88
N THR A 441 2.19 -30.45 20.94
CA THR A 441 3.65 -30.43 20.85
C THR A 441 4.06 -29.62 19.62
N PRO A 442 4.82 -28.51 19.78
CA PRO A 442 5.30 -27.71 18.68
C PRO A 442 6.06 -28.58 17.69
N LEU A 443 5.74 -28.42 16.41
CA LEU A 443 6.61 -28.93 15.36
C LEU A 443 7.88 -28.11 15.45
N LYS A 444 8.97 -28.71 15.96
CA LYS A 444 10.27 -28.04 15.98
C LYS A 444 10.58 -27.55 14.56
N GLY A 445 10.83 -26.24 14.43
CA GLY A 445 11.43 -25.63 13.25
C GLY A 445 12.81 -26.20 12.95
#